data_AF-A0A845I6T3-F1
#
_entry.id   AF-A0A845I6T3-F1
#
_cell.length_a   1.000
_cell.length_b   1.000
_cell.length_c   1.000
_cell.angle_alpha   90.00
_cell.angle_beta   90.00
_cell.angle_gamma   90.00
#
_symmetry.space_group_name_H-M   'P 1'
#
loop_
_entity.id
_entity.type
_entity.pdbx_description
1 polymer ?
#
loop_
_entity_poly.entity_id
_entity_poly.type
_entity_poly.pdbx_seq_one_letter_code
_entity_poly.pdbx_strand_id
1 'polypeptide(L)'
;MGIFGKKSEGGMLDVIRCDQQDYLIWKWSPGGVVNSTSKENAIRWGSSLRVKDGEVAVFVYKQQDGATQDFIVGPYDETIKTANFPVISNLIGLAYAGQSPFQAEVYFINLQGQQDIPFGVPYFQVADPRYPDFPVRMAARGSIKFNITDYRAFIKLHRLISFDIKQFQTLVRDAVIKYVKGIINNVPIDHGIPVLQIERKLLEINDLIEPRIARAFKDDFGVNLVRFDLSTIEVDKESEEYVELRSISANLEVQMRQKQNEINMRNLDQTQAINAHNMEESLRIQREAAEKFQSLQTETQHLAAHQINQQTRVLQAAAENLGSMSTMPGAGAGAGFNPVGMMTGLAVGGVMGGQMANMMNAAGQTIQQPPPPPQIQYNVSVNGASTGPYNFPQLEAMVRAGQLTTQMHVWKPGMAGWELAGAVAELAALFAPAQPPAPPPPPPPPPPMA
;
A
#
# COMPACT_ATOMS: atom_id res chain seq x y z
N MET A 1 14.27 -89.84 -4.80
CA MET A 1 15.07 -89.47 -5.98
C MET A 1 14.12 -89.24 -7.13
N GLY A 2 14.04 -88.02 -7.64
CA GLY A 2 13.09 -87.67 -8.72
C GLY A 2 12.92 -86.16 -8.93
N ILE A 3 14.05 -85.46 -9.06
CA ILE A 3 14.30 -84.29 -9.93
C ILE A 3 13.10 -83.34 -10.13
N PHE A 4 12.92 -82.40 -9.20
CA PHE A 4 12.25 -81.14 -9.50
C PHE A 4 13.10 -80.37 -10.51
N GLY A 5 12.67 -80.36 -11.77
CA GLY A 5 13.20 -79.45 -12.77
C GLY A 5 13.03 -78.02 -12.29
N LYS A 6 14.15 -77.37 -11.94
CA LYS A 6 14.24 -75.91 -11.98
C LYS A 6 13.74 -75.49 -13.36
N LYS A 7 12.58 -74.82 -13.41
CA LYS A 7 12.16 -74.09 -14.61
C LYS A 7 13.34 -73.20 -14.99
N SER A 8 13.95 -73.48 -16.12
CA SER A 8 15.02 -72.65 -16.68
C SER A 8 14.45 -71.24 -16.86
N GLU A 9 14.87 -70.29 -16.03
CA GLU A 9 14.51 -68.87 -16.14
C GLU A 9 15.26 -68.19 -17.31
N GLY A 10 15.25 -68.80 -18.48
CA GLY A 10 15.80 -68.25 -19.71
C GLY A 10 14.73 -68.18 -20.79
N GLY A 11 14.52 -66.99 -21.38
CA GLY A 11 14.10 -66.94 -22.79
C GLY A 11 12.88 -66.13 -23.23
N MET A 12 12.51 -64.98 -22.64
CA MET A 12 11.57 -64.06 -23.31
C MET A 12 12.07 -62.61 -23.34
N LEU A 13 11.77 -61.92 -24.45
CA LEU A 13 11.93 -60.48 -24.62
C LEU A 13 10.93 -59.76 -23.71
N ASP A 14 11.33 -58.61 -23.17
CA ASP A 14 10.49 -57.84 -22.26
C ASP A 14 9.72 -56.74 -23.00
N VAL A 15 8.55 -56.38 -22.47
CA VAL A 15 7.83 -55.16 -22.84
C VAL A 15 8.01 -54.15 -21.71
N ILE A 16 8.82 -53.14 -21.96
CA ILE A 16 9.17 -52.11 -20.99
C ILE A 16 8.23 -50.92 -21.20
N ARG A 17 7.28 -50.76 -20.28
CA ARG A 17 6.28 -49.68 -20.28
C ARG A 17 5.80 -49.42 -18.85
N CYS A 18 5.29 -48.22 -18.60
CA CYS A 18 4.58 -47.91 -17.36
C CYS A 18 3.07 -48.14 -17.52
N ASP A 19 2.53 -49.06 -16.71
CA ASP A 19 1.09 -49.38 -16.67
C ASP A 19 0.35 -48.68 -15.51
N GLN A 20 1.05 -47.86 -14.71
CA GLN A 20 0.43 -47.07 -13.63
C GLN A 20 -0.30 -45.85 -14.19
N GLN A 21 -1.47 -45.54 -13.63
CA GLN A 21 -2.26 -44.35 -14.00
C GLN A 21 -1.83 -43.10 -13.22
N ASP A 22 -1.54 -43.25 -11.93
CA ASP A 22 -1.12 -42.16 -11.05
C ASP A 22 0.26 -42.47 -10.48
N TYR A 23 1.27 -41.81 -11.04
CA TYR A 23 2.65 -41.93 -10.59
C TYR A 23 3.42 -40.65 -10.92
N LEU A 24 4.34 -40.28 -10.04
CA LEU A 24 5.34 -39.26 -10.33
C LEU A 24 6.60 -39.90 -10.91
N ILE A 25 7.07 -40.97 -10.24
CA ILE A 25 8.21 -41.78 -10.64
C ILE A 25 7.87 -43.25 -10.38
N TRP A 26 8.19 -44.11 -11.33
CA TRP A 26 7.94 -45.53 -11.22
C TRP A 26 9.13 -46.35 -11.72
N LYS A 27 9.66 -47.24 -10.88
CA LYS A 27 10.71 -48.19 -11.28
C LYS A 27 10.06 -49.37 -11.99
N TRP A 28 10.49 -49.63 -13.21
CA TRP A 28 9.99 -50.77 -13.98
C TRP A 28 10.46 -52.09 -13.39
N SER A 29 9.56 -53.07 -13.37
CA SER A 29 9.88 -54.45 -13.02
C SER A 29 9.08 -55.44 -13.88
N PRO A 30 9.68 -56.56 -14.35
CA PRO A 30 8.98 -57.54 -15.19
C PRO A 30 7.78 -58.20 -14.50
N GLY A 31 7.81 -58.31 -13.17
CA GLY A 31 6.72 -58.90 -12.36
C GLY A 31 5.78 -57.86 -11.74
N GLY A 32 5.96 -56.56 -12.00
CA GLY A 32 5.17 -55.48 -11.40
C GLY A 32 5.48 -55.18 -9.93
N VAL A 33 6.29 -56.01 -9.26
CA VAL A 33 6.77 -55.78 -7.89
C VAL A 33 8.24 -55.38 -7.95
N VAL A 34 8.56 -54.21 -7.42
CA VAL A 34 9.93 -53.68 -7.39
C VAL A 34 10.80 -54.48 -6.41
N ASN A 35 12.04 -54.75 -6.80
CA ASN A 35 13.04 -55.56 -6.09
C ASN A 35 12.62 -57.04 -5.89
N SER A 36 11.75 -57.57 -6.75
CA SER A 36 11.24 -58.95 -6.64
C SER A 36 12.04 -59.95 -7.48
N THR A 37 12.69 -59.49 -8.56
CA THR A 37 13.43 -60.38 -9.46
C THR A 37 14.78 -59.81 -9.88
N SER A 38 15.77 -60.68 -10.08
CA SER A 38 17.09 -60.28 -10.64
C SER A 38 17.01 -59.79 -12.10
N LYS A 39 15.86 -59.96 -12.77
CA LYS A 39 15.62 -59.51 -14.15
C LYS A 39 15.36 -58.00 -14.27
N GLU A 40 14.93 -57.35 -13.18
CA GLU A 40 14.66 -55.90 -13.15
C GLU A 40 15.87 -55.04 -13.50
N ASN A 41 17.06 -55.60 -13.28
CA ASN A 41 18.33 -54.92 -13.48
C ASN A 41 19.09 -55.49 -14.70
N ALA A 42 18.47 -56.34 -15.54
CA ALA A 42 19.12 -57.03 -16.66
C ALA A 42 18.25 -56.99 -17.93
N ILE A 43 18.41 -55.92 -18.71
CA ILE A 43 17.61 -55.64 -19.91
C ILE A 43 18.19 -56.35 -21.14
N ARG A 44 17.34 -56.99 -21.94
CA ARG A 44 17.73 -57.68 -23.17
C ARG A 44 17.61 -56.78 -24.40
N TRP A 45 18.61 -56.85 -25.28
CA TRP A 45 18.47 -56.31 -26.63
C TRP A 45 17.32 -57.02 -27.37
N GLY A 46 16.51 -56.27 -28.11
CA GLY A 46 15.32 -56.81 -28.75
C GLY A 46 14.01 -56.67 -27.94
N SER A 47 14.08 -56.27 -26.66
CA SER A 47 12.90 -55.91 -25.87
C SER A 47 12.20 -54.67 -26.45
N SER A 48 10.87 -54.58 -26.35
CA SER A 48 10.14 -53.39 -26.79
C SER A 48 10.09 -52.35 -25.68
N LEU A 49 10.32 -51.08 -26.03
CA LEU A 49 10.19 -49.95 -25.12
C LEU A 49 9.03 -49.08 -25.60
N ARG A 50 8.09 -48.83 -24.68
CA ARG A 50 6.97 -47.92 -24.91
C ARG A 50 6.96 -46.82 -23.86
N VAL A 51 7.07 -45.58 -24.32
CA VAL A 51 7.01 -44.37 -23.51
C VAL A 51 5.87 -43.53 -24.05
N LYS A 52 4.89 -43.17 -23.21
CA LYS A 52 3.75 -42.36 -23.66
C LYS A 52 4.18 -40.91 -23.81
N ASP A 53 3.38 -40.14 -24.54
CA ASP A 53 3.56 -38.70 -24.59
C ASP A 53 3.47 -38.09 -23.17
N GLY A 54 4.34 -37.12 -22.87
CA GLY A 54 4.47 -36.55 -21.53
C GLY A 54 5.17 -37.45 -20.50
N GLU A 55 5.73 -38.60 -20.90
CA GLU A 55 6.56 -39.46 -20.06
C GLU A 55 8.02 -39.46 -20.53
N VAL A 56 8.95 -39.75 -19.63
CA VAL A 56 10.36 -40.03 -19.97
C VAL A 56 10.80 -41.33 -19.30
N ALA A 57 11.43 -42.21 -20.08
CA ALA A 57 12.11 -43.38 -19.58
C ALA A 57 13.59 -43.07 -19.36
N VAL A 58 14.08 -43.37 -18.17
CA VAL A 58 15.45 -43.12 -17.72
C VAL A 58 16.11 -44.45 -17.46
N PHE A 59 17.17 -44.72 -18.20
CA PHE A 59 17.95 -45.92 -18.07
C PHE A 59 19.21 -45.59 -17.28
N VAL A 60 19.39 -46.24 -16.13
CA VAL A 60 20.51 -46.01 -15.22
C VAL A 60 21.46 -47.21 -15.27
N TYR A 61 22.73 -46.95 -15.56
CA TYR A 61 23.79 -47.95 -15.69
C TYR A 61 24.83 -47.78 -14.59
N LYS A 62 25.36 -48.88 -14.05
CA LYS A 62 26.51 -48.86 -13.12
C LYS A 62 27.82 -48.95 -13.91
N GLN A 63 28.73 -47.98 -13.74
CA GLN A 63 30.10 -48.01 -14.26
C GLN A 63 31.14 -47.97 -13.11
N GLN A 64 32.41 -48.20 -13.44
CA GLN A 64 33.53 -48.13 -12.49
C GLN A 64 33.72 -46.72 -11.89
N ASP A 65 33.42 -45.66 -12.65
CA ASP A 65 33.58 -44.25 -12.23
C ASP A 65 32.26 -43.56 -11.81
N GLY A 66 31.13 -44.28 -11.76
CA GLY A 66 29.83 -43.73 -11.33
C GLY A 66 28.63 -44.29 -12.07
N ALA A 67 27.43 -43.75 -11.80
CA ALA A 67 26.22 -44.11 -12.52
C ALA A 67 26.04 -43.21 -13.75
N THR A 68 25.80 -43.79 -14.92
CA THR A 68 25.49 -43.03 -16.15
C THR A 68 24.04 -43.24 -16.58
N GLN A 69 23.48 -42.29 -17.33
CA GLN A 69 22.05 -42.23 -17.62
C GLN A 69 21.77 -41.91 -19.09
N ASP A 70 20.87 -42.66 -19.71
CA ASP A 70 20.25 -42.34 -20.99
C ASP A 70 18.76 -42.00 -20.79
N PHE A 71 18.23 -41.12 -21.64
CA PHE A 71 16.87 -40.58 -21.52
C PHE A 71 16.12 -40.76 -22.83
N ILE A 72 14.97 -41.42 -22.79
CA ILE A 72 14.08 -41.60 -23.92
C ILE A 72 12.77 -40.86 -23.63
N VAL A 73 12.54 -39.76 -24.34
CA VAL A 73 11.33 -38.93 -24.20
C VAL A 73 10.25 -39.48 -25.11
N GLY A 74 9.02 -39.60 -24.61
CA GLY A 74 7.90 -40.05 -25.41
C GLY A 74 7.35 -38.97 -26.38
N PRO A 75 6.44 -39.35 -27.30
CA PRO A 75 5.98 -40.71 -27.54
C PRO A 75 7.06 -41.57 -28.22
N TYR A 76 7.22 -42.80 -27.75
CA TYR A 76 8.21 -43.75 -28.27
C TYR A 76 7.66 -45.17 -28.22
N ASP A 77 7.70 -45.91 -29.32
CA ASP A 77 7.30 -47.32 -29.41
C ASP A 77 8.24 -48.04 -30.38
N GLU A 78 9.43 -48.39 -29.90
CA GLU A 78 10.41 -49.12 -30.70
C GLU A 78 11.13 -50.18 -29.88
N THR A 79 11.81 -51.08 -30.60
CA THR A 79 12.70 -52.07 -30.01
C THR A 79 14.00 -51.44 -29.49
N ILE A 80 14.44 -51.86 -28.30
CA ILE A 80 15.71 -51.49 -27.71
C ILE A 80 16.86 -52.05 -28.58
N LYS A 81 17.62 -51.13 -29.19
CA LYS A 81 18.85 -51.39 -29.95
C LYS A 81 19.96 -50.48 -29.44
N THR A 82 21.22 -50.90 -29.60
CA THR A 82 22.38 -50.15 -29.07
C THR A 82 22.40 -48.70 -29.53
N ALA A 83 22.05 -48.45 -30.81
CA ALA A 83 21.99 -47.12 -31.41
C ALA A 83 21.03 -46.14 -30.68
N ASN A 84 20.02 -46.65 -29.98
CA ASN A 84 19.01 -45.84 -29.30
C ASN A 84 19.53 -45.29 -27.96
N PHE A 85 20.72 -45.71 -27.53
CA PHE A 85 21.36 -45.37 -26.26
C PHE A 85 22.76 -44.81 -26.52
N PRO A 86 22.90 -43.47 -26.63
CA PRO A 86 24.18 -42.83 -26.93
C PRO A 86 25.28 -43.14 -25.92
N VAL A 87 24.94 -43.25 -24.62
CA VAL A 87 25.93 -43.60 -23.59
C VAL A 87 26.32 -45.07 -23.69
N ILE A 88 25.35 -45.97 -23.82
CA ILE A 88 25.65 -47.40 -23.99
C ILE A 88 26.47 -47.63 -25.27
N SER A 89 26.16 -46.93 -26.37
CA SER A 89 26.87 -47.07 -27.66
C SER A 89 28.38 -46.84 -27.52
N ASN A 90 28.78 -45.90 -26.67
CA ASN A 90 30.19 -45.63 -26.38
C ASN A 90 30.83 -46.69 -25.45
N LEU A 91 30.02 -47.42 -24.68
CA LEU A 91 30.48 -48.46 -23.74
C LEU A 91 30.62 -49.85 -24.39
N ILE A 92 29.86 -50.14 -25.45
CA ILE A 92 29.84 -51.44 -26.14
C ILE A 92 30.89 -51.50 -27.25
N GLY A 93 32.03 -50.84 -27.05
CA GLY A 93 33.24 -51.20 -27.77
C GLY A 93 33.75 -52.56 -27.30
N LEU A 94 33.50 -53.62 -28.08
CA LEU A 94 34.27 -54.88 -28.18
C LEU A 94 33.81 -56.19 -27.48
N ALA A 95 32.85 -56.25 -26.55
CA ALA A 95 32.60 -57.52 -25.81
C ALA A 95 31.21 -58.18 -25.94
N TYR A 96 30.17 -57.46 -26.36
CA TYR A 96 28.79 -57.98 -26.33
C TYR A 96 28.17 -57.94 -27.72
N ALA A 97 28.19 -59.08 -28.41
CA ALA A 97 27.64 -59.26 -29.76
C ALA A 97 26.10 -59.22 -29.80
N GLY A 98 25.47 -58.14 -29.34
CA GLY A 98 24.04 -57.84 -29.49
C GLY A 98 23.05 -58.85 -28.88
N GLN A 99 23.52 -59.88 -28.18
CA GLN A 99 22.72 -61.03 -27.69
C GLN A 99 22.73 -61.16 -26.16
N SER A 100 23.64 -60.48 -25.46
CA SER A 100 23.74 -60.55 -24.00
C SER A 100 22.93 -59.44 -23.33
N PRO A 101 22.18 -59.74 -22.26
CA PRO A 101 21.51 -58.71 -21.46
C PRO A 101 22.54 -57.71 -20.90
N PHE A 102 22.19 -56.43 -20.89
CA PHE A 102 22.98 -55.39 -20.23
C PHE A 102 22.36 -55.05 -18.88
N GLN A 103 23.20 -54.69 -17.91
CA GLN A 103 22.72 -54.32 -16.58
C GLN A 103 22.24 -52.88 -16.56
N ALA A 104 20.95 -52.67 -16.36
CA ALA A 104 20.33 -51.35 -16.28
C ALA A 104 19.07 -51.36 -15.44
N GLU A 105 18.84 -50.28 -14.70
CA GLU A 105 17.57 -49.98 -14.05
C GLU A 105 16.77 -49.02 -14.93
N VAL A 106 15.46 -49.24 -15.07
CA VAL A 106 14.58 -48.38 -15.86
C VAL A 106 13.57 -47.68 -14.97
N TYR A 107 13.53 -46.35 -15.06
CA TYR A 107 12.59 -45.51 -14.35
C TYR A 107 11.74 -44.73 -15.32
N PHE A 108 10.44 -44.68 -15.08
CA PHE A 108 9.52 -43.80 -15.79
C PHE A 108 9.22 -42.59 -14.93
N ILE A 109 9.29 -41.39 -15.51
CA ILE A 109 8.90 -40.14 -14.88
C ILE A 109 7.74 -39.55 -15.67
N ASN A 110 6.67 -39.22 -14.96
CA ASN A 110 5.50 -38.56 -15.54
C ASN A 110 5.69 -37.04 -15.49
N LEU A 111 5.88 -36.40 -16.65
CA LEU A 111 6.09 -34.95 -16.74
C LEU A 111 4.76 -34.17 -16.66
N GLN A 112 3.64 -34.84 -16.92
CA GLN A 112 2.29 -34.28 -16.80
C GLN A 112 1.65 -34.58 -15.43
N GLY A 113 2.29 -35.44 -14.63
CA GLY A 113 1.83 -35.83 -13.30
C GLY A 113 1.89 -34.65 -12.34
N GLN A 114 0.71 -34.15 -11.95
CA GLN A 114 0.58 -33.12 -10.92
C GLN A 114 0.36 -33.78 -9.56
N GLN A 115 1.08 -33.33 -8.55
CA GLN A 115 0.96 -33.81 -7.17
C GLN A 115 0.35 -32.70 -6.33
N ASP A 116 -0.77 -33.00 -5.69
CA ASP A 116 -1.47 -32.09 -4.77
C ASP A 116 -1.16 -32.51 -3.33
N ILE A 117 -0.55 -31.63 -2.55
CA ILE A 117 -0.22 -31.89 -1.16
C ILE A 117 -0.88 -30.83 -0.27
N PRO A 118 -1.85 -31.21 0.58
CA PRO A 118 -2.30 -30.32 1.64
C PRO A 118 -1.22 -30.16 2.71
N PHE A 119 -1.11 -28.96 3.26
CA PHE A 119 -0.20 -28.65 4.37
C PHE A 119 -0.93 -27.87 5.47
N GLY A 120 -0.45 -28.04 6.70
CA GLY A 120 -0.91 -27.31 7.86
C GLY A 120 0.28 -26.91 8.72
N VAL A 121 0.45 -25.62 8.96
CA VAL A 121 1.38 -25.10 9.94
C VAL A 121 0.70 -25.18 11.31
N PRO A 122 1.25 -25.96 12.25
CA PRO A 122 0.70 -26.06 13.60
C PRO A 122 0.77 -24.72 14.31
N TYR A 123 0.00 -24.54 15.39
CA TYR A 123 -0.01 -23.29 16.15
C TYR A 123 1.40 -22.81 16.52
N PHE A 124 1.68 -21.55 16.19
CA PHE A 124 2.90 -20.84 16.54
C PHE A 124 2.58 -19.43 16.99
N GLN A 125 3.48 -18.84 17.76
CA GLN A 125 3.35 -17.50 18.30
C GLN A 125 3.87 -16.47 17.31
N VAL A 126 3.08 -15.42 17.06
CA VAL A 126 3.46 -14.26 16.25
C VAL A 126 3.20 -13.00 17.05
N ALA A 127 4.22 -12.17 17.17
CA ALA A 127 4.14 -10.93 17.92
C ALA A 127 3.81 -9.74 17.01
N ASP A 128 3.00 -8.82 17.51
CA ASP A 128 2.85 -7.51 16.88
C ASP A 128 4.03 -6.61 17.31
N PRO A 129 4.73 -5.92 16.39
CA PRO A 129 5.88 -5.08 16.74
C PRO A 129 5.56 -4.00 17.78
N ARG A 130 4.28 -3.59 17.85
CA ARG A 130 3.81 -2.56 18.79
C ARG A 130 3.58 -3.12 20.19
N TYR A 131 3.39 -4.43 20.30
CA TYR A 131 3.00 -5.13 21.52
C TYR A 131 3.73 -6.49 21.60
N PRO A 132 5.07 -6.48 21.70
CA PRO A 132 5.88 -7.71 21.66
C PRO A 132 5.60 -8.65 22.84
N ASP A 133 5.09 -8.12 23.96
CA ASP A 133 4.78 -8.87 25.17
C ASP A 133 3.53 -9.76 25.05
N PHE A 134 2.71 -9.55 24.01
CA PHE A 134 1.46 -10.28 23.79
C PHE A 134 1.48 -11.04 22.45
N PRO A 135 2.31 -12.10 22.33
CA PRO A 135 2.37 -12.89 21.11
C PRO A 135 1.09 -13.71 20.93
N VAL A 136 0.46 -13.58 19.78
CA VAL A 136 -0.79 -14.28 19.49
C VAL A 136 -0.49 -15.63 18.84
N ARG A 137 -1.16 -16.68 19.32
CA ARG A 137 -1.08 -18.01 18.70
C ARG A 137 -1.90 -18.03 17.41
N MET A 138 -1.29 -18.52 16.34
CA MET A 138 -1.97 -18.72 15.06
C MET A 138 -1.50 -19.98 14.35
N ALA A 139 -2.36 -20.54 13.51
CA ALA A 139 -2.08 -21.65 12.62
C ALA A 139 -2.35 -21.23 11.18
N ALA A 140 -1.79 -21.94 10.21
CA ALA A 140 -2.04 -21.67 8.79
C ALA A 140 -2.29 -22.98 8.06
N ARG A 141 -3.19 -22.98 7.05
CA ARG A 141 -3.45 -24.17 6.23
C ARG A 141 -3.55 -23.79 4.77
N GLY A 142 -3.18 -24.72 3.91
CA GLY A 142 -3.22 -24.53 2.47
C GLY A 142 -2.93 -25.82 1.71
N SER A 143 -2.73 -25.66 0.41
CA SER A 143 -2.30 -26.73 -0.47
C SER A 143 -1.25 -26.23 -1.45
N ILE A 144 -0.47 -27.18 -1.95
CA ILE A 144 0.50 -26.96 -3.01
C ILE A 144 0.27 -27.96 -4.12
N LYS A 145 0.51 -27.50 -5.34
CA LYS A 145 0.55 -28.34 -6.52
C LYS A 145 1.88 -28.20 -7.22
N PHE A 146 2.52 -29.31 -7.54
CA PHE A 146 3.76 -29.32 -8.30
C PHE A 146 3.82 -30.45 -9.32
N ASN A 147 4.74 -30.34 -10.26
CA ASN A 147 5.07 -31.37 -11.24
C ASN A 147 6.58 -31.42 -11.49
N ILE A 148 7.04 -32.43 -12.23
CA ILE A 148 8.43 -32.52 -12.70
C ILE A 148 8.49 -31.98 -14.13
N THR A 149 9.22 -30.90 -14.34
CA THR A 149 9.50 -30.36 -15.68
C THR A 149 10.95 -30.63 -16.08
N ASP A 150 11.91 -30.33 -15.19
CA ASP A 150 13.33 -30.66 -15.38
C ASP A 150 13.69 -32.00 -14.72
N TYR A 151 13.38 -33.08 -15.43
CA TYR A 151 13.70 -34.43 -14.97
C TYR A 151 15.20 -34.68 -14.79
N ARG A 152 16.08 -33.94 -15.48
CA ARG A 152 17.53 -34.09 -15.34
C ARG A 152 18.02 -33.48 -14.03
N ALA A 153 17.55 -32.27 -13.70
CA ALA A 153 17.83 -31.65 -12.41
C ALA A 153 17.25 -32.49 -11.26
N PHE A 154 16.00 -32.96 -11.41
CA PHE A 154 15.35 -33.81 -10.42
C PHE A 154 16.20 -35.04 -10.06
N ILE A 155 16.69 -35.78 -11.07
CA ILE A 155 17.47 -37.01 -10.85
C ILE A 155 18.83 -36.73 -10.21
N LYS A 156 19.48 -35.62 -10.56
CA LYS A 156 20.73 -35.19 -9.91
C LYS A 156 20.54 -34.96 -8.41
N LEU A 157 19.37 -34.46 -8.00
CA LEU A 157 19.05 -34.18 -6.60
C LEU A 157 18.57 -35.43 -5.83
N HIS A 158 17.83 -36.36 -6.45
CA HIS A 158 17.04 -37.38 -5.73
C HIS A 158 17.49 -38.84 -5.85
N ARG A 159 18.71 -39.16 -6.35
CA ARG A 159 19.28 -40.54 -6.48
C ARG A 159 18.23 -41.67 -6.50
N LEU A 160 17.77 -42.06 -7.69
CA LEU A 160 16.61 -42.94 -7.94
C LEU A 160 16.62 -44.36 -7.30
N ILE A 161 17.67 -44.76 -6.59
CA ILE A 161 17.87 -46.13 -6.08
C ILE A 161 16.77 -46.53 -5.07
N SER A 162 16.29 -45.60 -4.25
CA SER A 162 15.29 -45.85 -3.19
C SER A 162 14.25 -44.72 -3.12
N PHE A 163 13.77 -44.24 -4.27
CA PHE A 163 12.79 -43.15 -4.31
C PHE A 163 11.42 -43.64 -3.82
N ASP A 164 10.94 -43.09 -2.71
CA ASP A 164 9.58 -43.25 -2.21
C ASP A 164 8.83 -41.92 -2.35
N ILE A 165 7.75 -41.94 -3.13
CA ILE A 165 6.90 -40.79 -3.36
C ILE A 165 6.33 -40.22 -2.07
N LYS A 166 5.95 -41.05 -1.09
CA LYS A 166 5.37 -40.58 0.17
C LYS A 166 6.40 -39.85 1.03
N GLN A 167 7.63 -40.37 1.06
CA GLN A 167 8.73 -39.72 1.77
C GLN A 167 9.08 -38.39 1.10
N PHE A 168 9.15 -38.36 -0.23
CA PHE A 168 9.37 -37.13 -0.98
C PHE A 168 8.28 -36.08 -0.74
N GLN A 169 7.00 -36.47 -0.81
CA GLN A 169 5.87 -35.59 -0.49
C GLN A 169 5.97 -35.03 0.94
N THR A 170 6.43 -35.83 1.90
CA THR A 170 6.64 -35.38 3.29
C THR A 170 7.76 -34.33 3.37
N LEU A 171 8.91 -34.57 2.73
CA LEU A 171 10.02 -33.61 2.69
C LEU A 171 9.60 -32.26 2.08
N VAL A 172 8.87 -32.30 0.96
CA VAL A 172 8.33 -31.10 0.31
C VAL A 172 7.36 -30.36 1.24
N ARG A 173 6.43 -31.09 1.89
CA ARG A 173 5.49 -30.52 2.86
C ARG A 173 6.20 -29.83 4.01
N ASP A 174 7.23 -30.45 4.58
CA ASP A 174 7.96 -29.91 5.73
C ASP A 174 8.72 -28.63 5.37
N ALA A 175 9.30 -28.58 4.17
CA ALA A 175 9.92 -27.37 3.65
C ALA A 175 8.91 -26.22 3.48
N VAL A 176 7.72 -26.52 2.94
CA VAL A 176 6.64 -25.53 2.80
C VAL A 176 6.20 -25.01 4.16
N ILE A 177 5.96 -25.88 5.13
CA ILE A 177 5.60 -25.50 6.51
C ILE A 177 6.66 -24.54 7.09
N LYS A 178 7.94 -24.84 6.90
CA LYS A 178 9.06 -23.99 7.35
C LYS A 178 9.00 -22.59 6.72
N TYR A 179 8.84 -22.49 5.39
CA TYR A 179 8.80 -21.19 4.70
C TYR A 179 7.55 -20.39 5.06
N VAL A 180 6.37 -21.02 5.07
CA VAL A 180 5.10 -20.38 5.44
C VAL A 180 5.17 -19.83 6.86
N LYS A 181 5.61 -20.66 7.84
CA LYS A 181 5.79 -20.23 9.23
C LYS A 181 6.75 -19.05 9.34
N GLY A 182 7.90 -19.13 8.67
CA GLY A 182 8.92 -18.08 8.70
C GLY A 182 8.41 -16.75 8.15
N ILE A 183 7.63 -16.77 7.08
CA ILE A 183 7.10 -15.54 6.46
C ILE A 183 5.98 -14.96 7.30
N ILE A 184 4.97 -15.75 7.69
CA ILE A 184 3.85 -15.28 8.52
C ILE A 184 4.35 -14.67 9.84
N ASN A 185 5.38 -15.26 10.45
CA ASN A 185 5.96 -14.75 11.69
C ASN A 185 6.59 -13.36 11.56
N ASN A 186 7.13 -13.01 10.38
CA ASN A 186 7.83 -11.74 10.15
C ASN A 186 6.97 -10.70 9.41
N VAL A 187 5.85 -11.09 8.80
CA VAL A 187 4.93 -10.20 8.10
C VAL A 187 4.52 -8.97 8.94
N PRO A 188 4.18 -9.09 10.23
CA PRO A 188 3.84 -7.92 11.04
C PRO A 188 4.97 -6.90 11.15
N ILE A 189 6.22 -7.36 11.22
CA ILE A 189 7.42 -6.52 11.31
C ILE A 189 7.75 -5.92 9.93
N ASP A 190 7.88 -6.77 8.92
CA ASP A 190 8.40 -6.38 7.60
C ASP A 190 7.40 -5.54 6.79
N HIS A 191 6.09 -5.78 6.98
CA HIS A 191 5.01 -5.15 6.21
C HIS A 191 4.08 -4.29 7.06
N GLY A 192 4.35 -4.15 8.36
CA GLY A 192 3.54 -3.34 9.26
C GLY A 192 2.09 -3.84 9.40
N ILE A 193 1.86 -5.14 9.18
CA ILE A 193 0.51 -5.73 9.24
C ILE A 193 0.16 -6.06 10.69
N PRO A 194 -0.89 -5.43 11.27
CA PRO A 194 -1.35 -5.79 12.61
C PRO A 194 -1.72 -7.26 12.71
N VAL A 195 -1.28 -7.94 13.78
CA VAL A 195 -1.58 -9.37 13.98
C VAL A 195 -3.09 -9.63 14.02
N LEU A 196 -3.87 -8.76 14.64
CA LEU A 196 -5.34 -8.84 14.67
C LEU A 196 -6.02 -8.69 13.30
N GLN A 197 -5.31 -8.18 12.29
CA GLN A 197 -5.81 -7.98 10.93
C GLN A 197 -5.21 -8.99 9.94
N ILE A 198 -4.36 -9.91 10.39
CA ILE A 198 -3.63 -10.83 9.53
C ILE A 198 -4.56 -11.72 8.69
N GLU A 199 -5.70 -12.15 9.27
CA GLU A 199 -6.72 -12.93 8.56
C GLU A 199 -7.29 -12.17 7.33
N ARG A 200 -7.40 -10.83 7.43
CA ARG A 200 -7.89 -9.98 6.32
C ARG A 200 -6.86 -9.78 5.21
N LYS A 201 -5.59 -10.11 5.48
CA LYS A 201 -4.46 -9.93 4.58
C LYS A 201 -3.99 -11.24 3.95
N LEU A 202 -4.81 -12.29 4.00
CA LEU A 202 -4.51 -13.62 3.47
C LEU A 202 -3.94 -13.60 2.03
N LEU A 203 -4.58 -12.85 1.12
CA LEU A 203 -4.14 -12.77 -0.28
C LEU A 203 -2.77 -12.08 -0.41
N GLU A 204 -2.56 -10.97 0.31
CA GLU A 204 -1.29 -10.26 0.31
C GLU A 204 -0.17 -11.16 0.86
N ILE A 205 -0.46 -11.96 1.89
CA ILE A 205 0.49 -12.91 2.47
C ILE A 205 0.77 -14.08 1.51
N ASN A 206 -0.24 -14.56 0.77
CA ASN A 206 -0.07 -15.58 -0.26
C ASN A 206 0.96 -15.13 -1.30
N ASP A 207 0.81 -13.90 -1.80
CA ASP A 207 1.68 -13.31 -2.82
C ASP A 207 3.12 -13.11 -2.33
N LEU A 208 3.33 -12.93 -1.01
CA LEU A 208 4.66 -12.86 -0.40
C LEU A 208 5.34 -14.23 -0.29
N ILE A 209 4.55 -15.30 -0.08
CA ILE A 209 5.07 -16.65 0.16
C ILE A 209 5.42 -17.38 -1.13
N GLU A 210 4.52 -17.33 -2.12
CA GLU A 210 4.61 -18.08 -3.37
C GLU A 210 5.98 -17.98 -4.06
N PRO A 211 6.59 -16.79 -4.30
CA PRO A 211 7.84 -16.70 -5.03
C PRO A 211 9.02 -17.33 -4.29
N ARG A 212 9.00 -17.34 -2.95
CA ARG A 212 10.06 -17.97 -2.14
C ARG A 212 9.97 -19.49 -2.19
N ILE A 213 8.74 -20.02 -2.13
CA ILE A 213 8.48 -21.45 -2.27
C ILE A 213 8.81 -21.92 -3.68
N ALA A 214 8.40 -21.18 -4.71
CA ALA A 214 8.68 -21.50 -6.11
C ALA A 214 10.19 -21.69 -6.37
N ARG A 215 11.01 -20.79 -5.81
CA ARG A 215 12.48 -20.90 -5.88
C ARG A 215 13.01 -22.14 -5.18
N ALA A 216 12.58 -22.39 -3.94
CA ALA A 216 12.99 -23.57 -3.18
C ALA A 216 12.60 -24.88 -3.88
N PHE A 217 11.42 -24.93 -4.51
CA PHE A 217 10.96 -26.10 -5.27
C PHE A 217 11.89 -26.44 -6.42
N LYS A 218 12.36 -25.41 -7.13
CA LYS A 218 13.29 -25.58 -8.23
C LYS A 218 14.69 -25.98 -7.74
N ASP A 219 15.22 -25.25 -6.78
CA ASP A 219 16.64 -25.35 -6.38
C ASP A 219 16.91 -26.55 -5.46
N ASP A 220 16.02 -26.79 -4.48
CA ASP A 220 16.21 -27.84 -3.47
C ASP A 220 15.61 -29.18 -3.93
N PHE A 221 14.49 -29.14 -4.68
CA PHE A 221 13.72 -30.33 -5.02
C PHE A 221 13.70 -30.67 -6.52
N GLY A 222 14.17 -29.78 -7.41
CA GLY A 222 14.13 -30.02 -8.86
C GLY A 222 12.73 -30.21 -9.42
N VAL A 223 11.72 -29.63 -8.76
CA VAL A 223 10.31 -29.67 -9.19
C VAL A 223 9.81 -28.27 -9.50
N ASN A 224 8.76 -28.20 -10.31
CA ASN A 224 8.10 -26.94 -10.65
C ASN A 224 6.85 -26.76 -9.79
N LEU A 225 6.77 -25.63 -9.10
CA LEU A 225 5.55 -25.22 -8.40
C LEU A 225 4.52 -24.79 -9.45
N VAL A 226 3.41 -25.51 -9.52
CA VAL A 226 2.28 -25.20 -10.41
C VAL A 226 1.34 -24.20 -9.73
N ARG A 227 1.11 -24.40 -8.43
CA ARG A 227 0.23 -23.55 -7.64
C ARG A 227 0.57 -23.63 -6.16
N PHE A 228 0.51 -22.49 -5.47
CA PHE A 228 0.49 -22.41 -4.02
C PHE A 228 -0.78 -21.70 -3.60
N ASP A 229 -1.54 -22.29 -2.69
CA ASP A 229 -2.77 -21.69 -2.15
C ASP A 229 -2.71 -21.67 -0.62
N LEU A 230 -2.53 -20.48 -0.06
CA LEU A 230 -2.77 -20.26 1.36
C LEU A 230 -4.28 -20.10 1.61
N SER A 231 -4.92 -21.14 2.15
CA SER A 231 -6.37 -21.18 2.31
C SER A 231 -6.86 -20.42 3.54
N THR A 232 -6.12 -20.48 4.64
CA THR A 232 -6.51 -19.82 5.89
C THR A 232 -5.31 -19.53 6.79
N ILE A 233 -5.42 -18.44 7.55
CA ILE A 233 -4.62 -18.16 8.74
C ILE A 233 -5.63 -18.09 9.88
N GLU A 234 -5.56 -19.04 10.80
CA GLU A 234 -6.46 -19.17 11.94
C GLU A 234 -5.80 -18.54 13.16
N VAL A 235 -6.40 -17.47 13.68
CA VAL A 235 -5.97 -16.85 14.93
C VAL A 235 -6.69 -17.52 16.10
N ASP A 236 -5.94 -17.90 17.14
CA ASP A 236 -6.50 -18.44 18.37
C ASP A 236 -7.14 -17.33 19.21
N LYS A 237 -8.44 -17.14 18.99
CA LYS A 237 -9.24 -16.09 19.64
C LYS A 237 -9.56 -16.38 21.10
N GLU A 238 -9.26 -17.60 21.56
CA GLU A 238 -9.48 -18.06 22.95
C GLU A 238 -8.21 -17.90 23.81
N SER A 239 -7.07 -17.62 23.18
CA SER A 239 -5.82 -17.36 23.91
C SER A 239 -5.89 -16.09 24.76
N GLU A 240 -5.30 -16.14 25.96
CA GLU A 240 -5.25 -15.01 26.90
C GLU A 240 -4.54 -13.82 26.23
N GLU A 241 -3.44 -14.09 25.52
CA GLU A 241 -2.64 -13.10 24.81
C GLU A 241 -3.44 -12.37 23.72
N TYR A 242 -4.32 -13.08 23.00
CA TYR A 242 -5.22 -12.46 22.03
C TYR A 242 -6.25 -11.54 22.71
N VAL A 243 -6.85 -12.00 23.80
CA VAL A 243 -7.85 -11.22 24.53
C VAL A 243 -7.22 -9.94 25.09
N GLU A 244 -6.03 -10.03 25.66
CA GLU A 244 -5.29 -8.88 26.18
C GLU A 244 -4.90 -7.91 25.07
N LEU A 245 -4.30 -8.40 23.97
CA LEU A 245 -3.94 -7.57 22.82
C LEU A 245 -5.17 -6.86 22.22
N ARG A 246 -6.30 -7.58 22.11
CA ARG A 246 -7.57 -7.02 21.65
C ARG A 246 -8.08 -5.95 22.62
N SER A 247 -7.97 -6.17 23.92
CA SER A 247 -8.41 -5.20 24.92
C SER A 247 -7.60 -3.90 24.84
N ILE A 248 -6.28 -3.99 24.71
CA ILE A 248 -5.39 -2.84 24.61
C ILE A 248 -5.65 -2.07 23.31
N SER A 249 -5.74 -2.77 22.19
CA SER A 249 -5.96 -2.15 20.87
C SER A 249 -7.35 -1.56 20.73
N ALA A 250 -8.40 -2.27 21.16
CA ALA A 250 -9.77 -1.75 21.11
C ALA A 250 -9.96 -0.57 22.07
N ASN A 251 -9.40 -0.64 23.28
CA ASN A 251 -9.49 0.44 24.25
C ASN A 251 -8.77 1.69 23.75
N LEU A 252 -7.60 1.53 23.12
CA LEU A 252 -6.87 2.66 22.52
C LEU A 252 -7.69 3.33 21.41
N GLU A 253 -8.32 2.56 20.51
CA GLU A 253 -9.15 3.13 19.45
C GLU A 253 -10.37 3.89 20.01
N VAL A 254 -11.03 3.32 21.01
CA VAL A 254 -12.15 3.97 21.71
C VAL A 254 -11.69 5.24 22.41
N GLN A 255 -10.57 5.21 23.13
CA GLN A 255 -10.00 6.37 23.81
C GLN A 255 -9.59 7.47 22.83
N MET A 256 -8.95 7.10 21.70
CA MET A 256 -8.55 8.05 20.66
C MET A 256 -9.78 8.70 20.02
N ARG A 257 -10.82 7.92 19.70
CA ARG A 257 -12.09 8.46 19.20
C ARG A 257 -12.74 9.39 20.21
N GLN A 258 -12.73 9.02 21.48
CA GLN A 258 -13.31 9.85 22.54
C GLN A 258 -12.54 11.14 22.74
N LYS A 259 -11.19 11.09 22.72
CA LYS A 259 -10.33 12.27 22.79
C LYS A 259 -10.49 13.15 21.56
N GLN A 260 -10.61 12.57 20.37
CA GLN A 260 -10.88 13.32 19.15
C GLN A 260 -12.24 14.02 19.23
N ASN A 261 -13.27 13.33 19.71
CA ASN A 261 -14.58 13.92 19.93
C ASN A 261 -14.54 15.02 20.98
N GLU A 262 -13.81 14.84 22.08
CA GLU A 262 -13.62 15.86 23.12
C GLU A 262 -12.94 17.12 22.56
N ILE A 263 -11.87 16.94 21.77
CA ILE A 263 -11.17 18.04 21.10
C ILE A 263 -12.10 18.74 20.12
N ASN A 264 -12.85 17.98 19.31
CA ASN A 264 -13.80 18.54 18.36
C ASN A 264 -14.90 19.35 19.07
N MET A 265 -15.45 18.84 20.18
CA MET A 265 -16.43 19.55 21.00
C MET A 265 -15.84 20.83 21.61
N ARG A 266 -14.64 20.74 22.19
CA ARG A 266 -13.96 21.91 22.77
C ARG A 266 -13.67 22.99 21.71
N ASN A 267 -13.25 22.58 20.52
CA ASN A 267 -13.03 23.50 19.41
C ASN A 267 -14.34 24.16 18.94
N LEU A 268 -15.44 23.40 18.91
CA LEU A 268 -16.78 23.94 18.61
C LEU A 268 -17.19 24.98 19.65
N ASP A 269 -17.06 24.66 20.94
CA ASP A 269 -17.41 25.56 22.04
C ASP A 269 -16.56 26.84 22.03
N GLN A 270 -15.24 26.70 21.82
CA GLN A 270 -14.34 27.86 21.70
C GLN A 270 -14.69 28.73 20.50
N THR A 271 -15.02 28.12 19.36
CA THR A 271 -15.43 28.87 18.15
C THR A 271 -16.74 29.62 18.42
N GLN A 272 -17.72 28.99 19.07
CA GLN A 272 -18.97 29.64 19.45
C GLN A 272 -18.74 30.78 20.44
N ALA A 273 -17.89 30.59 21.44
CA ALA A 273 -17.55 31.62 22.42
C ALA A 273 -16.82 32.82 21.79
N ILE A 274 -15.85 32.58 20.90
CA ILE A 274 -15.16 33.63 20.15
C ILE A 274 -16.14 34.38 19.26
N ASN A 275 -17.02 33.67 18.55
CA ASN A 275 -18.04 34.29 17.70
C ASN A 275 -19.03 35.12 18.52
N ALA A 276 -19.47 34.63 19.67
CA ALA A 276 -20.35 35.36 20.59
C ALA A 276 -19.66 36.62 21.12
N HIS A 277 -18.43 36.50 21.60
CA HIS A 277 -17.64 37.65 22.07
C HIS A 277 -17.43 38.69 20.97
N ASN A 278 -17.04 38.26 19.76
CA ASN A 278 -16.87 39.15 18.62
C ASN A 278 -18.19 39.84 18.24
N MET A 279 -19.32 39.13 18.32
CA MET A 279 -20.64 39.68 18.05
C MET A 279 -21.04 40.70 19.12
N GLU A 280 -20.86 40.40 20.40
CA GLU A 280 -21.10 41.33 21.50
C GLU A 280 -20.26 42.61 21.36
N GLU A 281 -18.96 42.46 21.09
CA GLU A 281 -18.05 43.59 20.91
C GLU A 281 -18.44 44.43 19.69
N SER A 282 -18.81 43.79 18.57
CA SER A 282 -19.28 44.49 17.38
C SER A 282 -20.57 45.29 17.64
N LEU A 283 -21.52 44.72 18.39
CA LEU A 283 -22.75 45.38 18.80
C LEU A 283 -22.49 46.52 19.79
N ARG A 284 -21.48 46.40 20.66
CA ARG A 284 -21.07 47.47 21.56
C ARG A 284 -20.51 48.64 20.77
N ILE A 285 -19.56 48.39 19.87
CA ILE A 285 -18.95 49.40 18.99
C ILE A 285 -20.03 50.08 18.15
N GLN A 286 -20.98 49.32 17.61
CA GLN A 286 -22.07 49.88 16.80
C GLN A 286 -23.02 50.77 17.62
N ARG A 287 -23.35 50.38 18.86
CA ARG A 287 -24.14 51.20 19.78
C ARG A 287 -23.42 52.51 20.13
N GLU A 288 -22.16 52.43 20.52
CA GLU A 288 -21.34 53.60 20.87
C GLU A 288 -21.16 54.55 19.66
N ALA A 289 -20.94 54.01 18.47
CA ALA A 289 -20.86 54.78 17.24
C ALA A 289 -22.20 55.46 16.89
N ALA A 290 -23.33 54.79 17.08
CA ALA A 290 -24.66 55.34 16.84
C ALA A 290 -25.00 56.47 17.82
N GLU A 291 -24.70 56.28 19.11
CA GLU A 291 -24.86 57.31 20.15
C GLU A 291 -24.00 58.54 19.82
N LYS A 292 -22.74 58.33 19.45
CA LYS A 292 -21.83 59.41 19.06
C LYS A 292 -22.28 60.11 17.78
N PHE A 293 -22.84 59.39 16.82
CA PHE A 293 -23.40 60.00 15.61
C PHE A 293 -24.64 60.86 15.94
N GLN A 294 -25.52 60.39 16.82
CA GLN A 294 -26.68 61.16 17.29
C GLN A 294 -26.27 62.40 18.09
N SER A 295 -25.24 62.31 18.94
CA SER A 295 -24.75 63.47 19.69
C SER A 295 -24.16 64.52 18.73
N LEU A 296 -23.35 64.11 17.75
CA LEU A 296 -22.83 65.01 16.73
C LEU A 296 -23.94 65.63 15.87
N GLN A 297 -25.01 64.88 15.58
CA GLN A 297 -26.16 65.37 14.83
C GLN A 297 -26.95 66.42 15.63
N THR A 298 -27.17 66.19 16.92
CA THR A 298 -27.84 67.17 17.79
C THR A 298 -26.97 68.40 18.03
N GLU A 299 -25.65 68.24 18.21
CA GLU A 299 -24.69 69.35 18.26
C GLU A 299 -24.68 70.18 16.97
N THR A 300 -24.74 69.55 15.79
CA THR A 300 -24.83 70.28 14.52
C THR A 300 -26.19 70.98 14.34
N GLN A 301 -27.30 70.39 14.79
CA GLN A 301 -28.60 71.05 14.77
C GLN A 301 -28.66 72.25 15.73
N HIS A 302 -27.95 72.16 16.85
CA HIS A 302 -27.86 73.22 17.86
C HIS A 302 -26.56 74.04 17.76
N LEU A 303 -25.93 74.10 16.58
CA LEU A 303 -24.63 74.75 16.36
C LEU A 303 -24.56 76.17 16.93
N ALA A 304 -25.60 76.98 16.71
CA ALA A 304 -25.66 78.35 17.22
C ALA A 304 -25.71 78.41 18.76
N ALA A 305 -26.51 77.55 19.40
CA ALA A 305 -26.61 77.48 20.86
C ALA A 305 -25.35 76.87 21.48
N HIS A 306 -24.75 75.87 20.84
CA HIS A 306 -23.50 75.26 21.26
C HIS A 306 -22.32 76.22 21.16
N GLN A 307 -22.25 77.05 20.11
CA GLN A 307 -21.23 78.08 19.96
C GLN A 307 -21.35 79.16 21.05
N ILE A 308 -22.57 79.54 21.42
CA ILE A 308 -22.84 80.43 22.56
C ILE A 308 -22.43 79.77 23.88
N ASN A 309 -22.75 78.50 24.10
CA ASN A 309 -22.37 77.76 25.33
C ASN A 309 -20.85 77.59 25.45
N GLN A 310 -20.14 77.29 24.36
CA GLN A 310 -18.68 77.21 24.32
C GLN A 310 -18.06 78.58 24.62
N GLN A 311 -18.55 79.65 23.98
CA GLN A 311 -18.13 81.02 24.29
C GLN A 311 -18.38 81.37 25.76
N THR A 312 -19.54 80.97 26.31
CA THR A 312 -19.88 81.19 27.73
C THR A 312 -18.95 80.40 28.66
N ARG A 313 -18.61 79.16 28.33
CA ARG A 313 -17.67 78.33 29.12
C ARG A 313 -16.25 78.90 29.07
N VAL A 314 -15.80 79.39 27.91
CA VAL A 314 -14.51 80.08 27.78
C VAL A 314 -14.52 81.40 28.55
N LEU A 315 -15.61 82.17 28.51
CA LEU A 315 -15.76 83.40 29.31
C LEU A 315 -15.80 83.11 30.82
N GLN A 316 -16.43 82.02 31.24
CA GLN A 316 -16.47 81.58 32.62
C GLN A 316 -15.08 81.11 33.10
N ALA A 317 -14.39 80.29 32.31
CA ALA A 317 -13.01 79.89 32.62
C ALA A 317 -12.03 81.09 32.60
N ALA A 318 -12.25 82.06 31.71
CA ALA A 318 -11.50 83.32 31.71
C ALA A 318 -11.82 84.17 32.94
N ALA A 319 -13.08 84.23 33.37
CA ALA A 319 -13.52 84.93 34.58
C ALA A 319 -13.04 84.25 35.87
N GLU A 320 -12.98 82.91 35.91
CA GLU A 320 -12.38 82.14 37.01
C GLU A 320 -10.86 82.35 37.08
N ASN A 321 -10.18 82.39 35.92
CA ASN A 321 -8.76 82.73 35.85
C ASN A 321 -8.48 84.22 36.19
N LEU A 322 -9.38 85.16 35.86
CA LEU A 322 -9.29 86.57 36.28
C LEU A 322 -9.63 86.77 37.76
N GLY A 323 -10.59 86.01 38.30
CA GLY A 323 -10.98 86.02 39.71
C GLY A 323 -9.94 85.36 40.63
N SER A 324 -9.20 84.39 40.13
CA SER A 324 -8.02 83.82 40.81
C SER A 324 -6.76 84.68 40.64
N MET A 325 -6.72 85.59 39.66
CA MET A 325 -5.62 86.55 39.49
C MET A 325 -5.80 87.83 40.33
N SER A 326 -7.03 88.20 40.72
CA SER A 326 -7.30 89.36 41.59
C SER A 326 -7.04 89.11 43.08
N THR A 327 -6.71 87.87 43.45
CA THR A 327 -6.40 87.45 44.84
C THR A 327 -4.91 87.17 45.09
N MET A 328 -4.03 87.47 44.13
CA MET A 328 -2.57 87.38 44.32
C MET A 328 -1.94 88.75 44.60
N PRO A 329 -1.42 89.01 45.82
CA PRO A 329 -0.69 90.23 46.10
C PRO A 329 0.76 90.11 45.59
N GLY A 330 1.10 90.94 44.60
CA GLY A 330 2.49 91.31 44.29
C GLY A 330 3.26 90.35 43.38
N ALA A 331 3.19 90.58 42.06
CA ALA A 331 4.33 90.37 41.16
C ALA A 331 4.16 91.26 39.93
N GLY A 332 5.06 92.22 39.79
CA GLY A 332 5.12 93.15 38.66
C GLY A 332 5.73 92.53 37.40
N ALA A 333 5.52 93.26 36.31
CA ALA A 333 6.28 93.36 35.06
C ALA A 333 7.21 92.21 34.64
N GLY A 334 6.92 91.65 33.46
CA GLY A 334 7.97 91.18 32.53
C GLY A 334 8.11 89.67 32.34
N ALA A 335 7.26 89.09 31.49
CA ALA A 335 7.57 87.89 30.68
C ALA A 335 6.55 87.89 29.53
N GLY A 336 6.89 88.31 28.32
CA GLY A 336 7.78 87.57 27.44
C GLY A 336 6.92 87.03 26.29
N PHE A 337 6.53 87.91 25.37
CA PHE A 337 5.89 87.52 24.12
C PHE A 337 6.87 86.65 23.35
N ASN A 338 6.55 85.36 23.15
CA ASN A 338 7.38 84.42 22.39
C ASN A 338 6.77 84.21 20.99
N PRO A 339 7.20 84.99 19.96
CA PRO A 339 6.68 84.87 18.60
C PRO A 339 7.08 83.56 17.89
N VAL A 340 8.02 82.78 18.45
CA VAL A 340 8.43 81.48 17.91
C VAL A 340 7.42 80.37 18.25
N GLY A 341 6.75 80.45 19.40
CA GLY A 341 5.71 79.49 19.81
C GLY A 341 4.45 79.57 18.95
N MET A 342 4.10 80.76 18.47
CA MET A 342 2.92 80.98 17.62
C MET A 342 3.15 80.59 16.15
N MET A 343 4.38 80.74 15.64
CA MET A 343 4.74 80.33 14.28
C MET A 343 4.87 78.80 14.12
N THR A 344 5.32 78.12 15.18
CA THR A 344 5.45 76.65 15.19
C THR A 344 4.08 75.95 15.18
N GLY A 345 3.06 76.54 15.82
CA GLY A 345 1.68 76.03 15.78
C GLY A 345 0.99 76.18 14.41
N LEU A 346 1.34 77.21 13.64
CA LEU A 346 0.79 77.45 12.30
C LEU A 346 1.51 76.65 11.20
N ALA A 347 2.83 76.41 11.34
CA ALA A 347 3.56 75.59 10.38
C ALA A 347 3.18 74.09 10.45
N VAL A 348 2.90 73.56 11.65
CA VAL A 348 2.49 72.15 11.81
C VAL A 348 1.04 71.92 11.34
N GLY A 349 0.17 72.93 11.42
CA GLY A 349 -1.20 72.85 10.91
C GLY A 349 -1.31 72.79 9.38
N GLY A 350 -0.36 73.40 8.65
CA GLY A 350 -0.38 73.44 7.18
C GLY A 350 0.05 72.14 6.49
N VAL A 351 1.04 71.44 7.04
CA VAL A 351 1.51 70.14 6.50
C VAL A 351 0.66 68.96 6.97
N MET A 352 0.08 69.02 8.18
CA MET A 352 -0.84 67.99 8.67
C MET A 352 -2.24 68.12 8.03
N GLY A 353 -2.66 69.32 7.65
CA GLY A 353 -3.90 69.56 6.90
C GLY A 353 -3.86 69.02 5.46
N GLY A 354 -2.71 69.10 4.77
CA GLY A 354 -2.53 68.50 3.44
C GLY A 354 -2.48 66.96 3.46
N GLN A 355 -1.82 66.38 4.46
CA GLN A 355 -1.78 64.92 4.64
C GLN A 355 -3.14 64.36 5.10
N MET A 356 -3.87 65.09 5.96
CA MET A 356 -5.20 64.68 6.41
C MET A 356 -6.29 64.92 5.36
N ALA A 357 -6.16 65.93 4.48
CA ALA A 357 -7.07 66.13 3.35
C ALA A 357 -6.89 65.06 2.25
N ASN A 358 -5.66 64.58 2.02
CA ASN A 358 -5.44 63.40 1.16
C ASN A 358 -5.91 62.10 1.82
N MET A 359 -5.86 62.00 3.15
CA MET A 359 -6.42 60.85 3.89
C MET A 359 -7.96 60.88 3.94
N MET A 360 -8.57 62.06 3.89
CA MET A 360 -10.03 62.25 3.94
C MET A 360 -10.69 62.17 2.54
N ASN A 361 -9.95 62.45 1.45
CA ASN A 361 -10.37 62.07 0.09
C ASN A 361 -10.24 60.54 -0.14
N ALA A 362 -9.31 59.86 0.54
CA ALA A 362 -9.21 58.41 0.53
C ALA A 362 -10.26 57.71 1.43
N ALA A 363 -10.76 58.37 2.47
CA ALA A 363 -11.78 57.85 3.38
C ALA A 363 -13.24 58.14 2.94
N GLY A 364 -13.42 58.95 1.89
CA GLY A 364 -14.74 59.29 1.30
C GLY A 364 -15.25 58.31 0.23
N GLN A 365 -14.48 57.27 -0.12
CA GLN A 365 -14.88 56.24 -1.10
C GLN A 365 -15.26 54.88 -0.47
N THR A 366 -15.35 54.76 0.85
CA THR A 366 -15.47 53.45 1.51
C THR A 366 -16.83 53.16 2.15
N ILE A 367 -17.89 53.90 1.82
CA ILE A 367 -19.25 53.52 2.23
C ILE A 367 -20.05 53.17 0.97
N GLN A 368 -20.47 51.90 0.92
CA GLN A 368 -21.14 51.17 -0.15
C GLN A 368 -20.24 50.50 -1.19
N GLN A 369 -19.35 49.62 -0.73
CA GLN A 369 -19.35 48.30 -1.36
C GLN A 369 -20.34 47.42 -0.58
N PRO A 370 -21.26 46.72 -1.26
CA PRO A 370 -22.04 45.66 -0.62
C PRO A 370 -21.07 44.70 0.09
N PRO A 371 -21.46 44.02 1.19
CA PRO A 371 -20.62 42.95 1.72
C PRO A 371 -20.23 42.04 0.54
N PRO A 372 -18.93 41.75 0.36
CA PRO A 372 -18.50 40.90 -0.76
C PRO A 372 -19.36 39.63 -0.70
N PRO A 373 -19.92 39.18 -1.84
CA PRO A 373 -20.75 37.99 -1.84
C PRO A 373 -20.00 36.87 -1.14
N PRO A 374 -20.67 36.05 -0.31
CA PRO A 374 -20.02 34.98 0.42
C PRO A 374 -19.22 34.14 -0.56
N GLN A 375 -17.89 34.18 -0.41
CA GLN A 375 -17.02 33.39 -1.26
C GLN A 375 -17.22 31.93 -0.89
N ILE A 376 -17.66 31.13 -1.86
CA ILE A 376 -17.90 29.70 -1.66
C ILE A 376 -16.57 29.05 -1.31
N GLN A 377 -16.51 28.47 -0.12
CA GLN A 377 -15.35 27.80 0.45
C GLN A 377 -15.66 26.32 0.61
N TYR A 378 -14.69 25.48 0.26
CA TYR A 378 -14.82 24.02 0.29
C TYR A 378 -13.82 23.41 1.27
N ASN A 379 -14.25 22.40 2.00
CA ASN A 379 -13.38 21.52 2.76
C ASN A 379 -13.14 20.24 1.97
N VAL A 380 -11.93 19.69 2.04
CA VAL A 380 -11.49 18.46 1.37
C VAL A 380 -11.05 17.45 2.41
N SER A 381 -11.53 16.22 2.30
CA SER A 381 -11.10 15.09 3.14
C SER A 381 -9.80 14.50 2.59
N VAL A 382 -8.69 14.70 3.30
CA VAL A 382 -7.38 14.12 2.99
C VAL A 382 -7.03 13.13 4.10
N ASN A 383 -6.85 11.85 3.77
CA ASN A 383 -6.60 10.76 4.73
C ASN A 383 -7.64 10.64 5.86
N GLY A 384 -8.91 10.99 5.60
CA GLY A 384 -9.99 10.97 6.58
C GLY A 384 -10.05 12.20 7.51
N ALA A 385 -9.14 13.16 7.35
CA ALA A 385 -9.17 14.44 8.04
C ALA A 385 -9.71 15.54 7.13
N SER A 386 -10.62 16.38 7.65
CA SER A 386 -11.12 17.56 6.95
C SER A 386 -10.03 18.64 6.91
N THR A 387 -9.63 19.03 5.71
CA THR A 387 -8.68 20.13 5.46
C THR A 387 -9.38 21.25 4.70
N GLY A 388 -8.95 22.50 4.90
CA GLY A 388 -9.59 23.69 4.34
C GLY A 388 -9.95 24.72 5.42
N PRO A 389 -10.72 25.77 5.09
CA PRO A 389 -11.43 25.98 3.84
C PRO A 389 -10.54 26.42 2.66
N TYR A 390 -10.84 25.90 1.46
CA TYR A 390 -10.19 26.26 0.20
C TYR A 390 -11.15 27.00 -0.72
N ASN A 391 -10.63 27.98 -1.46
CA ASN A 391 -11.33 28.62 -2.57
C ASN A 391 -11.09 27.88 -3.89
N PHE A 392 -11.84 28.23 -4.93
CA PHE A 392 -11.77 27.54 -6.22
C PHE A 392 -10.35 27.53 -6.85
N PRO A 393 -9.59 28.65 -6.88
CA PRO A 393 -8.19 28.63 -7.35
C PRO A 393 -7.26 27.68 -6.57
N GLN A 394 -7.45 27.57 -5.25
CA GLN A 394 -6.66 26.64 -4.43
C GLN A 394 -7.01 25.19 -4.74
N LEU A 395 -8.29 24.88 -4.96
CA LEU A 395 -8.71 23.54 -5.40
C LEU A 395 -8.11 23.19 -6.77
N GLU A 396 -8.08 24.13 -7.72
CA GLU A 396 -7.45 23.92 -9.01
C GLU A 396 -5.96 23.59 -8.88
N ALA A 397 -5.23 24.31 -8.01
CA ALA A 397 -3.84 24.02 -7.70
C ALA A 397 -3.67 22.62 -7.09
N MET A 398 -4.56 22.21 -6.19
CA MET A 398 -4.55 20.87 -5.59
C MET A 398 -4.83 19.76 -6.61
N VAL A 399 -5.73 19.97 -7.57
CA VAL A 399 -5.96 19.00 -8.67
C VAL A 399 -4.73 18.88 -9.55
N ARG A 400 -4.11 20.01 -9.94
CA ARG A 400 -2.86 20.00 -10.73
C ARG A 400 -1.71 19.34 -9.99
N ALA A 401 -1.66 19.47 -8.67
CA ALA A 401 -0.66 18.82 -7.81
C ALA A 401 -0.97 17.33 -7.52
N GLY A 402 -2.11 16.80 -8.00
CA GLY A 402 -2.56 15.43 -7.70
C GLY A 402 -3.01 15.21 -6.25
N GLN A 403 -3.18 16.29 -5.48
CA GLN A 403 -3.59 16.26 -4.08
C GLN A 403 -5.11 16.21 -3.91
N LEU A 404 -5.87 16.54 -4.96
CA LEU A 404 -7.32 16.41 -5.02
C LEU A 404 -7.71 15.56 -6.24
N THR A 405 -8.43 14.46 -6.02
CA THR A 405 -8.95 13.59 -7.09
C THR A 405 -10.47 13.51 -7.05
N THR A 406 -11.10 13.03 -8.12
CA THR A 406 -12.56 12.89 -8.23
C THR A 406 -13.16 11.97 -7.16
N GLN A 407 -12.35 11.09 -6.56
CA GLN A 407 -12.74 10.12 -5.52
C GLN A 407 -12.60 10.67 -4.09
N MET A 408 -12.07 11.87 -3.91
CA MET A 408 -11.97 12.50 -2.58
C MET A 408 -13.29 13.14 -2.19
N HIS A 409 -13.59 13.14 -0.89
CA HIS A 409 -14.80 13.77 -0.37
C HIS A 409 -14.56 15.26 -0.17
N VAL A 410 -15.52 16.07 -0.61
CA VAL A 410 -15.56 17.52 -0.43
C VAL A 410 -16.88 17.94 0.21
N TRP A 411 -16.87 19.08 0.88
CA TRP A 411 -18.05 19.65 1.50
C TRP A 411 -18.00 21.18 1.45
N LYS A 412 -19.13 21.83 1.22
CA LYS A 412 -19.30 23.28 1.40
C LYS A 412 -20.56 23.60 2.20
N PRO A 413 -20.62 24.75 2.88
CA PRO A 413 -21.86 25.24 3.47
C PRO A 413 -23.01 25.25 2.45
N GLY A 414 -24.12 24.61 2.78
CA GLY A 414 -25.29 24.44 1.88
C GLY A 414 -25.42 23.06 1.22
N MET A 415 -24.43 22.18 1.36
CA MET A 415 -24.57 20.76 0.98
C MET A 415 -25.21 19.92 2.09
N ALA A 416 -25.94 18.87 1.72
CA ALA A 416 -26.57 17.93 2.65
C ALA A 416 -25.55 17.09 3.45
N GLY A 417 -24.33 16.93 2.94
CA GLY A 417 -23.26 16.16 3.56
C GLY A 417 -22.01 16.14 2.68
N TRP A 418 -21.00 15.38 3.09
CA TRP A 418 -19.79 15.15 2.28
C TRP A 418 -20.14 14.40 1.00
N GLU A 419 -19.63 14.88 -0.12
CA GLU A 419 -19.89 14.29 -1.44
C GLU A 419 -18.58 14.11 -2.22
N LEU A 420 -18.53 13.18 -3.17
CA LEU A 420 -17.34 12.99 -4.00
C LEU A 420 -17.07 14.23 -4.85
N ALA A 421 -15.80 14.64 -4.96
CA ALA A 421 -15.40 15.84 -5.72
C ALA A 421 -15.86 15.79 -7.18
N GLY A 422 -15.91 14.60 -7.79
CA GLY A 422 -16.43 14.41 -9.15
C GLY A 422 -17.96 14.45 -9.30
N ALA A 423 -18.71 14.29 -8.20
CA ALA A 423 -20.17 14.37 -8.20
C ALA A 423 -20.68 15.81 -7.99
N VAL A 424 -19.84 16.70 -7.46
CA VAL A 424 -20.15 18.12 -7.33
C VAL A 424 -20.06 18.80 -8.69
N ALA A 425 -21.21 19.11 -9.29
CA ALA A 425 -21.31 19.69 -10.64
C ALA A 425 -20.44 20.95 -10.83
N GLU A 426 -20.31 21.78 -9.80
CA GLU A 426 -19.51 23.02 -9.82
C GLU A 426 -18.00 22.75 -9.89
N LEU A 427 -17.52 21.61 -9.39
CA LEU A 427 -16.10 21.22 -9.38
C LEU A 427 -15.71 20.38 -10.59
N ALA A 428 -16.67 19.90 -11.39
CA ALA A 428 -16.42 19.05 -12.55
C ALA A 428 -15.41 19.66 -13.54
N ALA A 429 -15.43 20.99 -13.70
CA ALA A 429 -14.51 21.71 -14.57
C ALA A 429 -13.03 21.61 -14.13
N LEU A 430 -12.75 21.40 -12.84
CA LEU A 430 -11.38 21.27 -12.32
C LEU A 430 -10.71 19.97 -12.79
N PHE A 431 -11.50 18.95 -13.12
CA PHE A 431 -11.01 17.61 -13.48
C PHE A 431 -11.00 17.36 -15.00
N ALA A 432 -11.33 18.36 -15.82
CA ALA A 432 -11.29 18.24 -17.26
C ALA A 432 -9.82 18.18 -17.76
N PRO A 433 -9.47 17.26 -18.67
CA PRO A 433 -8.12 17.20 -19.25
C PRO A 433 -7.83 18.49 -20.04
N ALA A 434 -6.63 19.05 -19.87
CA ALA A 434 -6.17 20.18 -20.65
C ALA A 434 -6.25 19.86 -22.15
N GLN A 435 -6.90 20.73 -22.93
CA GLN A 435 -6.98 20.54 -24.37
C GLN A 435 -5.57 20.50 -24.98
N PRO A 436 -5.26 19.51 -25.83
CA PRO A 436 -3.94 19.42 -26.44
C PRO A 436 -3.66 20.67 -27.29
N PRO A 437 -2.44 21.23 -27.26
CA PRO A 437 -2.08 22.38 -28.07
C PRO A 437 -2.25 22.05 -29.56
N ALA A 438 -2.74 23.03 -30.33
CA ALA A 438 -2.94 22.89 -31.76
C ALA A 438 -1.61 22.49 -32.45
N PRO A 439 -1.64 21.56 -33.42
CA PRO A 439 -0.44 21.11 -34.10
C PRO A 439 0.25 22.27 -34.84
N PRO A 440 1.59 22.34 -34.82
CA PRO A 440 2.33 23.40 -35.49
C PRO A 440 2.09 23.37 -37.02
N PRO A 441 2.05 24.53 -37.69
CA PRO A 441 1.85 24.59 -39.13
C PRO A 441 2.99 23.87 -39.88
N PRO A 442 2.69 23.20 -41.01
CA PRO A 442 3.67 22.42 -41.75
C PRO A 442 4.81 23.31 -42.28
N PRO A 443 6.06 22.79 -42.31
CA PRO A 443 7.20 23.55 -42.80
C PRO A 443 7.08 23.86 -44.30
N PRO A 444 7.60 25.01 -44.76
CA PRO A 444 7.53 25.39 -46.17
C PRO A 444 8.34 24.42 -47.05
N PRO A 445 7.89 24.18 -48.30
CA PRO A 445 8.54 23.23 -49.19
C PRO A 445 9.96 23.67 -49.57
N PRO A 446 10.88 22.71 -49.76
CA PRO A 446 12.27 23.02 -50.11
C PRO A 446 12.37 23.68 -51.50
N PRO A 447 13.35 24.59 -51.71
CA PRO A 447 13.53 25.26 -52.98
C PRO A 447 13.95 24.27 -54.08
N PRO A 448 13.56 24.52 -55.34
CA PRO A 448 13.89 23.64 -56.45
C PRO A 448 15.40 23.60 -56.66
N MET A 449 15.96 22.40 -56.74
CA MET A 449 17.36 22.18 -57.08
C MET A 449 17.60 22.66 -58.52
N ALA A 450 18.58 23.56 -58.68
CA ALA A 450 19.06 24.06 -59.96
C ALA A 450 20.15 23.15 -60.53
#